data_AF-A0A963RE65-F1
#
_entry.id   AF-A0A963RE65-F1
#
_cell.length_a   1.000
_cell.length_b   1.000
_cell.length_c   1.000
_cell.angle_alpha   90.00
_cell.angle_beta   90.00
_cell.angle_gamma   90.00
#
_symmetry.space_group_name_H-M   'P 1'
#
loop_
_entity.id
_entity.type
_entity.pdbx_description
1 polymer ?
#
loop_
_entity_poly.entity_id
_entity_poly.type
_entity_poly.pdbx_seq_one_letter_code
_entity_poly.pdbx_strand_id
1 'polypeptide(L)'
;MAEETKPKSTWVNLAVDYGPILVFFAVYRYYSPADEADAVGSVMAVVRSTAAFVIASLVAIAVSKWKLGHISPMLWLSTALIVFFGSLTVIFQESFWIQIKPTVIYLVFGVSLMVGWLRGVSLIKVLLGTAFEGLTERGWMLLSRNWAFFFLVLAGLNEVLRAMFNEANGQFGTWITAKLWVFLPLTFLFTFAQIPMLMRNGMAEDEADDTVGAIPPE
;
A
#
# COMPACT_ATOMS: atom_id res chain seq x y z
N MET A 1 -15.75 31.01 -21.79
CA MET A 1 -15.26 31.32 -20.43
C MET A 1 -14.82 29.99 -19.84
N ALA A 2 -13.50 29.80 -19.72
CA ALA A 2 -12.95 28.60 -19.10
C ALA A 2 -13.18 28.71 -17.60
N GLU A 3 -13.89 27.75 -17.03
CA GLU A 3 -14.09 27.65 -15.59
C GLU A 3 -12.76 27.15 -14.99
N GLU A 4 -11.97 28.07 -14.45
CA GLU A 4 -10.77 27.75 -13.66
C GLU A 4 -11.19 26.89 -12.47
N THR A 5 -10.95 25.59 -12.55
CA THR A 5 -11.07 24.67 -11.43
C THR A 5 -9.99 25.00 -10.40
N LYS A 6 -10.34 25.84 -9.42
CA LYS A 6 -9.53 26.14 -8.22
C LYS A 6 -8.81 24.88 -7.73
N PRO A 7 -7.49 24.94 -7.41
CA PRO A 7 -6.77 23.80 -6.88
C PRO A 7 -7.38 23.47 -5.51
N LYS A 8 -8.21 22.41 -5.45
CA LYS A 8 -8.86 21.95 -4.22
C LYS A 8 -7.80 21.35 -3.29
N SER A 9 -7.24 22.22 -2.45
CA SER A 9 -6.47 21.96 -1.22
C SER A 9 -5.52 20.76 -1.23
N THR A 10 -4.53 20.78 -2.11
CA THR A 10 -3.38 19.85 -2.11
C THR A 10 -2.75 19.70 -0.72
N TRP A 11 -2.63 20.79 0.04
CA TRP A 11 -2.06 20.79 1.40
C TRP A 11 -2.92 20.08 2.45
N VAL A 12 -4.26 20.12 2.33
CA VAL A 12 -5.15 19.43 3.27
C VAL A 12 -5.15 17.94 2.98
N ASN A 13 -5.14 17.53 1.71
CA ASN A 13 -4.98 16.13 1.32
C ASN A 13 -3.64 15.58 1.82
N LEU A 14 -2.55 16.32 1.61
CA LEU A 14 -1.23 15.95 2.12
C LEU A 14 -1.22 15.81 3.65
N ALA A 15 -1.77 16.79 4.38
CA ALA A 15 -1.82 16.73 5.84
C ALA A 15 -2.67 15.56 6.36
N VAL A 16 -3.73 15.20 5.65
CA VAL A 16 -4.62 14.08 5.99
C VAL A 16 -3.94 12.73 5.68
N ASP A 17 -3.25 12.61 4.55
CA ASP A 17 -2.63 11.35 4.12
C ASP A 17 -1.35 11.04 4.92
N TYR A 18 -0.55 12.07 5.25
CA TYR A 18 0.72 11.91 5.95
C TYR A 18 0.65 12.22 7.45
N GLY A 19 -0.39 12.92 7.91
CA GLY A 19 -0.58 13.29 9.31
C GLY A 19 -0.50 12.13 10.30
N PRO A 20 -1.21 11.01 10.08
CA PRO A 20 -1.15 9.85 10.98
C PRO A 20 0.27 9.28 11.10
N ILE A 21 1.02 9.24 10.00
CA ILE A 21 2.40 8.76 9.97
C ILE A 21 3.30 9.68 10.82
N LEU A 22 3.14 11.00 10.68
CA LEU A 22 3.89 11.95 11.51
C LEU A 22 3.58 11.79 13.00
N VAL A 23 2.31 11.57 13.35
CA VAL A 23 1.90 11.31 14.74
C VAL A 23 2.55 10.03 15.26
N PHE A 24 2.57 8.94 14.48
CA PHE A 24 3.25 7.70 14.86
C PHE A 24 4.72 7.97 15.20
N PHE A 25 5.46 8.64 14.32
CA PHE A 25 6.87 8.91 14.53
C PHE A 25 7.12 9.83 15.72
N ALA A 26 6.27 10.84 15.94
CA ALA A 26 6.38 11.73 17.09
C ALA A 26 6.19 10.97 18.41
N VAL A 27 5.17 10.12 18.49
CA VAL A 27 4.89 9.30 19.67
C VAL A 27 5.99 8.26 19.87
N TYR A 28 6.45 7.61 18.79
CA TYR A 28 7.54 6.64 18.87
C TYR A 28 8.82 7.29 19.39
N ARG A 29 9.20 8.44 18.83
CA ARG A 29 10.39 9.18 19.25
C ARG A 29 10.33 9.66 20.70
N TYR A 30 9.14 9.95 21.20
CA TYR A 30 8.92 10.38 22.58
C TYR A 30 8.98 9.23 23.59
N TYR A 31 8.42 8.06 23.23
CA TYR A 31 8.36 6.89 24.12
C TYR A 31 9.48 5.88 23.90
N SER A 32 10.29 6.01 22.84
CA SER A 32 11.44 5.14 22.59
C SER A 32 12.43 5.26 23.76
N PRO A 33 12.83 4.14 24.39
CA PRO A 33 13.81 4.16 25.46
C PRO A 33 15.17 4.67 24.93
N ALA A 34 15.95 5.31 25.81
CA ALA A 34 17.30 5.78 25.50
C ALA A 34 18.33 4.64 25.43
N ASP A 35 18.01 3.51 26.05
CA ASP A 35 18.78 2.27 25.98
C ASP A 35 18.10 1.32 24.99
N GLU A 36 18.75 1.02 23.87
CA GLU A 36 18.23 0.12 22.84
C GLU A 36 18.16 -1.33 23.33
N ALA A 37 18.82 -1.67 24.45
CA ALA A 37 18.74 -2.99 25.06
C ALA A 37 17.42 -3.24 25.82
N ASP A 38 16.61 -2.20 26.08
CA ASP A 38 15.28 -2.35 26.69
C ASP A 38 14.24 -2.82 25.66
N ALA A 39 14.18 -4.14 25.49
CA ALA A 39 13.21 -4.80 24.64
C ALA A 39 11.75 -4.51 25.06
N VAL A 40 11.49 -4.38 26.37
CA VAL A 40 10.13 -4.15 26.88
C VAL A 40 9.69 -2.71 26.59
N GLY A 41 10.57 -1.73 26.85
CA GLY A 41 10.35 -0.33 26.52
C GLY A 41 10.11 -0.11 25.02
N SER A 42 10.90 -0.78 24.18
CA SER A 42 10.76 -0.71 22.71
C SER A 42 9.41 -1.24 22.23
N VAL A 43 8.98 -2.40 22.75
CA VAL A 43 7.66 -2.97 22.42
C VAL A 43 6.54 -2.02 22.87
N MET A 44 6.63 -1.46 24.07
CA MET A 44 5.63 -0.50 24.58
C MET A 44 5.58 0.79 23.77
N ALA A 45 6.72 1.30 23.31
CA ALA A 45 6.78 2.45 22.40
C ALA A 45 6.03 2.14 21.09
N VAL A 46 6.30 0.99 20.47
CA VAL A 46 5.60 0.55 19.23
C VAL A 46 4.09 0.44 19.45
N VAL A 47 3.66 -0.19 20.55
CA VAL A 47 2.23 -0.37 20.86
C VAL A 47 1.53 0.97 21.03
N ARG A 48 2.12 1.90 21.79
CA ARG A 48 1.58 3.25 22.00
C ARG A 48 1.53 4.06 20.70
N SER A 49 2.58 4.01 19.89
CA SER A 49 2.63 4.69 18.60
C SER A 49 1.60 4.14 17.63
N THR A 50 1.41 2.83 17.61
CA THR A 50 0.37 2.19 16.79
C THR A 50 -1.03 2.63 17.21
N ALA A 51 -1.31 2.69 18.52
CA ALA A 51 -2.59 3.20 19.02
C ALA A 51 -2.80 4.67 18.63
N ALA A 52 -1.78 5.52 18.79
CA ALA A 52 -1.85 6.92 18.40
C ALA A 52 -2.05 7.10 16.88
N PHE A 53 -1.38 6.29 16.06
CA PHE A 53 -1.56 6.27 14.61
C PHE A 53 -3.00 5.91 14.22
N VAL A 54 -3.60 4.91 14.87
CA VAL A 54 -4.98 4.50 14.61
C VAL A 54 -5.94 5.65 14.93
N ILE A 55 -5.79 6.28 16.10
CA ILE A 55 -6.61 7.43 16.50
C ILE A 55 -6.42 8.58 15.51
N ALA A 56 -5.18 8.92 15.15
CA ALA A 56 -4.88 9.97 14.20
C ALA A 56 -5.46 9.68 12.81
N SER A 57 -5.41 8.43 12.34
CA SER A 57 -6.02 7.98 11.09
C SER A 57 -7.55 8.15 11.11
N LEU A 58 -8.20 7.78 12.21
CA LEU A 58 -9.64 7.96 12.37
C LEU A 58 -10.03 9.45 12.36
N VAL A 59 -9.25 10.30 13.04
CA VAL A 59 -9.44 11.76 13.03
C VAL A 59 -9.19 12.32 11.63
N ALA A 60 -8.15 11.88 10.93
CA ALA A 60 -7.85 12.31 9.56
C ALA A 60 -9.00 11.96 8.59
N ILE A 61 -9.58 10.76 8.72
CA ILE A 61 -10.79 10.37 7.97
C ILE A 61 -11.97 11.28 8.31
N ALA A 62 -12.22 11.55 9.59
CA ALA A 62 -13.34 12.40 10.01
C ALA A 62 -13.18 13.84 9.50
N VAL A 63 -11.97 14.41 9.60
CA VAL A 63 -11.65 15.75 9.11
C VAL A 63 -11.73 15.80 7.58
N SER A 64 -11.24 14.77 6.89
CA SER A 64 -11.35 14.64 5.44
C SER A 64 -12.81 14.62 5.00
N LYS A 65 -13.64 13.79 5.64
CA LYS A 65 -15.08 13.75 5.36
C LYS A 65 -15.78 15.09 5.61
N TRP A 66 -15.37 15.83 6.66
CA TRP A 66 -16.02 17.07 7.05
C TRP A 66 -15.56 18.30 6.25
N LYS A 67 -14.27 18.39 5.89
CA LYS A 67 -13.70 19.54 5.15
C LYS A 67 -13.59 19.33 3.64
N LEU A 68 -13.20 18.14 3.20
CA LEU A 68 -12.96 17.84 1.79
C LEU A 68 -14.21 17.27 1.10
N GLY A 69 -15.15 16.73 1.88
CA GLY A 69 -16.38 16.09 1.37
C GLY A 69 -16.13 14.76 0.64
N HIS A 70 -14.88 14.40 0.39
CA HIS A 70 -14.44 13.12 -0.15
C HIS A 70 -13.28 12.57 0.69
N ILE A 71 -13.22 11.26 0.84
CA ILE A 71 -12.11 10.55 1.49
C ILE A 71 -11.26 9.94 0.38
N SER A 72 -9.94 10.12 0.43
CA SER A 72 -9.01 9.45 -0.50
C SER A 72 -9.23 7.93 -0.41
N PRO A 73 -9.52 7.23 -1.52
CA PRO A 73 -9.70 5.78 -1.52
C PRO A 73 -8.52 5.04 -0.88
N MET A 74 -7.30 5.56 -1.09
CA MET A 74 -6.07 5.03 -0.51
C MET A 74 -6.05 5.14 1.03
N LEU A 75 -6.48 6.27 1.58
CA LEU A 75 -6.54 6.49 3.03
C LEU A 75 -7.60 5.60 3.69
N TRP A 76 -8.78 5.50 3.08
CA TRP A 76 -9.85 4.65 3.59
C TRP A 76 -9.43 3.19 3.62
N LEU A 77 -8.85 2.70 2.53
CA LEU A 77 -8.36 1.33 2.43
C LEU A 77 -7.25 1.06 3.44
N SER A 78 -6.25 1.94 3.52
CA SER A 78 -5.13 1.81 4.47
C SER A 78 -5.62 1.75 5.91
N THR A 79 -6.54 2.64 6.28
CA THR A 79 -7.08 2.66 7.64
C THR A 79 -7.95 1.44 7.92
N ALA A 80 -8.78 1.00 6.98
CA ALA A 80 -9.58 -0.21 7.12
C ALA A 80 -8.69 -1.44 7.35
N LEU A 81 -7.59 -1.56 6.58
CA LEU A 81 -6.63 -2.65 6.74
C LEU A 81 -5.91 -2.57 8.09
N ILE A 82 -5.47 -1.38 8.52
CA ILE A 82 -4.75 -1.21 9.78
C ILE A 82 -5.66 -1.49 10.96
N VAL A 83 -6.92 -1.03 10.94
CA VAL A 83 -7.90 -1.33 11.98
C VAL A 83 -8.21 -2.82 11.99
N PHE A 84 -8.49 -3.43 10.83
CA PHE A 84 -8.81 -4.85 10.72
C PHE A 84 -7.65 -5.72 11.21
N PHE A 85 -6.47 -5.57 10.61
CA PHE A 85 -5.29 -6.38 10.93
C PHE A 85 -4.63 -6.01 12.25
N GLY A 86 -4.70 -4.76 12.68
CA GLY A 86 -4.19 -4.31 13.97
C GLY A 86 -5.03 -4.86 15.12
N SER A 87 -6.35 -4.80 15.00
CA SER A 87 -7.26 -5.41 16.00
C SER A 87 -7.06 -6.92 16.08
N LEU A 88 -6.90 -7.59 14.93
CA LEU A 88 -6.64 -9.02 14.87
C LEU A 88 -5.32 -9.40 15.56
N THR A 89 -4.28 -8.59 15.40
CA THR A 89 -2.99 -8.80 16.07
C THR A 89 -3.10 -8.69 17.60
N VAL A 90 -3.91 -7.74 18.11
CA VAL A 90 -4.14 -7.62 19.56
C VAL A 90 -4.91 -8.82 20.11
N ILE A 91 -5.89 -9.33 19.37
CA ILE A 91 -6.76 -10.43 19.82
C ILE A 91 -6.03 -11.77 19.78
N PHE A 92 -5.25 -12.02 18.72
CA PHE A 92 -4.82 -13.38 18.43
C PHE A 92 -3.39 -13.75 18.83
N GLN A 93 -2.48 -12.80 19.12
CA GLN A 93 -1.12 -12.96 19.69
C GLN A 93 -0.30 -14.26 19.41
N GLU A 94 -0.55 -14.97 18.31
CA GLU A 94 -0.04 -16.34 18.05
C GLU A 94 0.74 -16.41 16.72
N SER A 95 1.79 -17.23 16.69
CA SER A 95 2.71 -17.42 15.55
C SER A 95 2.01 -17.85 14.25
N PHE A 96 0.93 -18.64 14.36
CA PHE A 96 0.11 -19.04 13.21
C PHE A 96 -0.49 -17.82 12.47
N TRP A 97 -0.94 -16.82 13.23
CA TRP A 97 -1.55 -15.62 12.66
C TRP A 97 -0.54 -14.77 11.88
N ILE A 98 0.74 -14.83 12.25
CA ILE A 98 1.82 -14.12 11.56
C ILE A 98 1.99 -14.64 10.13
N GLN A 99 1.84 -15.96 9.91
CA GLN A 99 2.03 -16.57 8.60
C GLN A 99 0.81 -16.48 7.69
N ILE A 100 -0.42 -16.52 8.26
CA ILE A 100 -1.65 -16.46 7.46
C ILE A 100 -2.01 -15.04 7.02
N LYS A 101 -1.58 -14.03 7.79
CA LYS A 101 -1.88 -12.61 7.53
C LYS A 101 -1.52 -12.17 6.10
N PRO A 102 -0.32 -12.47 5.56
CA PRO A 102 0.00 -12.20 4.16
C PRO A 102 -0.94 -12.90 3.17
N THR A 103 -1.26 -14.18 3.36
CA THR A 103 -2.19 -14.92 2.47
C THR A 103 -3.55 -14.23 2.40
N VAL A 104 -4.11 -13.85 3.55
CA VAL A 104 -5.42 -13.16 3.61
C VAL A 104 -5.36 -11.83 2.87
N ILE A 105 -4.32 -11.03 3.08
CA ILE A 105 -4.14 -9.75 2.38
C ILE A 105 -4.06 -9.98 0.87
N TYR A 106 -3.20 -10.89 0.42
CA TYR A 106 -3.03 -11.18 -1.00
C TYR A 106 -4.31 -11.71 -1.65
N LEU A 107 -5.09 -12.53 -0.95
CA LEU A 107 -6.40 -12.99 -1.45
C LEU A 107 -7.40 -11.85 -1.53
N VAL A 108 -7.52 -11.02 -0.49
CA VAL A 108 -8.45 -9.88 -0.49
C VAL A 108 -8.14 -8.94 -1.65
N PHE A 109 -6.88 -8.56 -1.82
CA PHE A 109 -6.46 -7.71 -2.94
C PHE A 109 -6.61 -8.41 -4.28
N GLY A 110 -6.09 -9.62 -4.43
CA GLY A 110 -6.13 -10.38 -5.68
C GLY A 110 -7.55 -10.63 -6.17
N VAL A 111 -8.45 -11.09 -5.29
CA VAL A 111 -9.86 -11.33 -5.62
C VAL A 111 -10.58 -10.02 -5.90
N SER A 112 -10.39 -8.98 -5.08
CA SER A 112 -11.06 -7.69 -5.30
C SER A 112 -10.67 -7.08 -6.64
N LEU A 113 -9.37 -7.05 -6.96
CA LEU A 113 -8.86 -6.56 -8.24
C LEU A 113 -9.36 -7.42 -9.41
N MET A 114 -9.44 -8.74 -9.24
CA MET A 114 -9.96 -9.65 -10.26
C MET A 114 -11.44 -9.40 -10.52
N VAL A 115 -12.26 -9.26 -9.47
CA VAL A 115 -13.70 -8.94 -9.59
C VAL A 115 -13.89 -7.57 -10.23
N GLY A 116 -13.09 -6.57 -9.84
CA GLY A 116 -13.10 -5.25 -10.47
C GLY A 116 -12.80 -5.34 -11.96
N TRP A 117 -11.74 -6.05 -12.33
CA TRP A 117 -11.36 -6.27 -13.73
C TRP A 117 -12.46 -6.97 -14.53
N LEU A 118 -13.09 -8.02 -13.99
CA LEU A 118 -14.20 -8.73 -14.64
C LEU A 118 -15.44 -7.83 -14.82
N ARG A 119 -15.62 -6.83 -13.97
CA ARG A 119 -16.67 -5.81 -14.09
C ARG A 119 -16.27 -4.65 -15.00
N GLY A 120 -15.09 -4.66 -15.60
CA GLY A 120 -14.56 -3.58 -16.42
C GLY A 120 -14.17 -2.34 -15.63
N VAL A 121 -13.92 -2.45 -14.32
CA VAL A 121 -13.53 -1.35 -13.44
C VAL A 121 -12.08 -1.55 -12.98
N SER A 122 -11.19 -0.61 -13.29
CA SER A 122 -9.83 -0.63 -12.77
C SER A 122 -9.79 -0.13 -11.33
N LEU A 123 -9.80 -1.03 -10.36
CA LEU A 123 -9.66 -0.68 -8.95
C LEU A 123 -8.29 -0.08 -8.64
N ILE A 124 -7.25 -0.47 -9.38
CA ILE A 124 -5.94 0.17 -9.29
C ILE A 124 -6.01 1.64 -9.70
N LYS A 125 -6.77 2.00 -10.75
CA LYS A 125 -7.00 3.40 -11.12
C LYS A 125 -7.70 4.18 -10.01
N VAL A 126 -8.65 3.57 -9.32
CA VAL A 126 -9.35 4.21 -8.19
C VAL A 126 -8.39 4.51 -7.03
N LEU A 127 -7.39 3.64 -6.80
CA LEU A 127 -6.44 3.77 -5.69
C LEU A 127 -5.22 4.62 -6.04
N LEU A 128 -4.70 4.51 -7.26
CA LEU A 128 -3.43 5.11 -7.71
C LEU A 128 -3.60 6.13 -8.85
N GLY A 129 -4.83 6.49 -9.21
CA GLY A 129 -5.10 7.40 -10.34
C GLY A 129 -4.45 8.77 -10.22
N THR A 130 -4.11 9.20 -9.01
CA THR A 130 -3.37 10.46 -8.76
C THR A 130 -1.85 10.30 -8.81
N ALA A 131 -1.34 9.06 -8.83
CA ALA A 131 0.10 8.78 -8.82
C ALA A 131 0.68 8.56 -10.22
N PHE A 132 -0.18 8.20 -11.19
CA PHE A 132 0.21 7.97 -12.57
C PHE A 132 -0.69 8.81 -13.48
N GLU A 133 -0.26 10.04 -13.76
CA GLU A 133 -0.88 10.87 -14.78
C GLU A 133 -0.56 10.31 -16.19
N GLY A 134 -1.42 10.56 -17.19
CA GLY A 134 -1.18 10.12 -18.57
C GLY A 134 -1.55 8.67 -18.93
N LEU A 135 -1.79 7.75 -17.98
CA LEU A 135 -2.10 6.35 -18.32
C LEU A 135 -3.53 6.19 -18.90
N THR A 136 -3.64 5.56 -20.08
CA THR A 136 -4.90 5.26 -20.77
C THR A 136 -5.79 4.29 -19.98
N GLU A 137 -7.10 4.31 -20.24
CA GLU A 137 -8.06 3.39 -19.61
C GLU A 137 -7.70 1.92 -19.83
N ARG A 138 -7.18 1.60 -21.03
CA ARG A 138 -6.68 0.26 -21.35
C ARG A 138 -5.47 -0.12 -20.51
N GLY A 139 -4.52 0.80 -20.32
CA GLY A 139 -3.37 0.60 -19.45
C GLY A 139 -3.79 0.30 -18.01
N TRP A 140 -4.71 1.09 -17.47
CA TRP A 140 -5.27 0.85 -16.14
C TRP A 140 -5.96 -0.50 -15.98
N MET A 141 -6.68 -0.97 -17.01
CA MET A 141 -7.35 -2.26 -16.98
C MET A 141 -6.35 -3.42 -17.01
N LEU A 142 -5.33 -3.32 -17.86
CA LEU A 142 -4.25 -4.30 -17.95
C LEU A 142 -3.42 -4.35 -16.67
N LEU A 143 -3.12 -3.19 -16.10
CA LEU A 143 -2.42 -3.07 -14.82
C LEU A 143 -3.21 -3.74 -13.70
N SER A 144 -4.50 -3.41 -13.56
CA SER A 144 -5.40 -4.03 -12.56
C SER A 144 -5.46 -5.55 -12.69
N ARG A 145 -5.57 -6.06 -13.92
CA ARG A 145 -5.54 -7.49 -14.21
C ARG A 145 -4.22 -8.14 -13.79
N ASN A 146 -3.10 -7.59 -14.24
CA ASN A 146 -1.80 -8.18 -14.00
C ASN A 146 -1.48 -8.23 -12.50
N TRP A 147 -1.80 -7.17 -11.76
CA TRP A 147 -1.68 -7.14 -10.31
C TRP A 147 -2.65 -8.11 -9.62
N ALA A 148 -3.89 -8.26 -10.11
CA ALA A 148 -4.82 -9.26 -9.57
C ALA A 148 -4.22 -10.67 -9.63
N PHE A 149 -3.72 -11.07 -10.80
CA PHE A 149 -3.04 -12.37 -10.97
C PHE A 149 -1.80 -12.48 -10.10
N PHE A 150 -0.98 -11.43 -10.04
CA PHE A 150 0.23 -11.42 -9.22
C PHE A 150 -0.07 -11.63 -7.74
N PHE A 151 -1.07 -10.93 -7.18
CA PHE A 151 -1.50 -11.14 -5.81
C PHE A 151 -2.01 -12.56 -5.55
N LEU A 152 -2.75 -13.16 -6.48
CA LEU A 152 -3.18 -14.56 -6.34
C LEU A 152 -1.99 -15.53 -6.38
N VAL A 153 -0.99 -15.27 -7.22
CA VAL A 153 0.27 -16.04 -7.25
C VAL A 153 1.01 -15.90 -5.92
N LEU A 154 1.12 -14.68 -5.37
CA LEU A 154 1.74 -14.46 -4.06
C LEU A 154 0.98 -15.15 -2.93
N ALA A 155 -0.37 -15.18 -2.99
CA ALA A 155 -1.19 -15.91 -2.03
C ALA A 155 -0.88 -17.41 -2.07
N GLY A 156 -0.87 -18.00 -3.26
CA GLY A 156 -0.54 -19.42 -3.45
C GLY A 156 0.89 -19.73 -3.02
N LEU A 157 1.85 -18.90 -3.41
CA LEU A 157 3.25 -19.05 -3.02
C LEU A 157 3.43 -18.96 -1.50
N ASN A 158 2.78 -18.00 -0.83
CA ASN A 158 2.84 -17.87 0.63
C ASN A 158 2.23 -19.08 1.31
N GLU A 159 1.12 -19.60 0.80
CA GLU A 159 0.46 -20.79 1.35
C GLU A 159 1.31 -22.06 1.19
N VAL A 160 1.95 -22.23 0.04
CA VAL A 160 2.91 -23.33 -0.19
C VAL A 160 4.11 -23.21 0.75
N LEU A 161 4.70 -22.02 0.88
CA LEU A 161 5.80 -21.78 1.80
C LEU A 161 5.38 -21.98 3.26
N ARG A 162 4.17 -21.57 3.64
CA ARG A 162 3.60 -21.81 4.97
C ARG A 162 3.43 -23.30 5.24
N ALA A 163 2.89 -24.05 4.27
CA ALA A 163 2.70 -25.49 4.41
C ALA A 163 4.03 -26.25 4.57
N MET A 164 5.06 -25.85 3.82
CA MET A 164 6.40 -26.47 3.91
C MET A 164 7.19 -26.00 5.13
N PHE A 165 7.16 -24.70 5.42
CA PHE A 165 7.96 -24.02 6.44
C PHE A 165 7.06 -23.43 7.52
N ASN A 166 6.58 -24.30 8.40
CA ASN A 166 5.76 -23.92 9.56
C ASN A 166 6.52 -24.13 10.88
N GLU A 167 5.93 -23.62 11.94
CA GLU A 167 6.42 -23.78 13.30
C GLU A 167 6.40 -25.24 13.77
N ALA A 168 5.40 -26.04 13.35
CA ALA A 168 5.29 -27.45 13.70
C ALA A 168 6.48 -28.30 13.21
N ASN A 169 7.10 -27.90 12.10
CA ASN A 169 8.29 -28.53 11.53
C ASN A 169 9.61 -27.87 12.00
N GLY A 170 9.55 -26.87 12.90
CA GLY A 170 10.72 -26.13 13.40
C GLY A 170 11.38 -25.19 12.37
N GLN A 171 10.72 -24.90 11.24
CA GLN A 171 11.31 -24.15 10.12
C GLN A 171 10.74 -22.73 9.95
N PHE A 172 10.22 -22.15 11.04
CA PHE A 172 9.67 -20.79 11.03
C PHE A 172 10.69 -19.74 10.55
N GLY A 173 11.96 -19.84 10.96
CA GLY A 173 13.04 -18.95 10.51
C GLY A 173 13.32 -19.04 9.01
N THR A 174 13.19 -20.23 8.42
CA THR A 174 13.31 -20.46 6.97
C THR A 174 12.17 -19.75 6.23
N TRP A 175 10.95 -19.81 6.75
CA TRP A 175 9.81 -19.08 6.17
C TRP A 175 10.02 -17.57 6.15
N ILE A 176 10.53 -16.98 7.25
CA ILE A 176 10.84 -15.54 7.30
C ILE A 176 11.87 -15.17 6.23
N THR A 177 12.94 -15.94 6.14
CA THR A 177 14.03 -15.72 5.18
C THR A 177 13.53 -15.87 3.74
N ALA A 178 12.77 -16.93 3.45
CA ALA A 178 12.14 -17.14 2.15
C ALA A 178 11.17 -16.01 1.80
N LYS A 179 10.40 -15.51 2.77
CA LYS A 179 9.51 -14.38 2.55
C LYS A 179 10.28 -13.14 2.09
N LEU A 180 11.40 -12.82 2.73
CA LEU A 180 12.23 -11.69 2.34
C LEU A 180 12.89 -11.92 0.98
N TRP A 181 13.61 -13.03 0.80
CA TRP A 181 14.45 -13.27 -0.37
C TRP A 181 13.71 -13.77 -1.61
N VAL A 182 12.50 -14.29 -1.46
CA VAL A 182 11.68 -14.72 -2.61
C VAL A 182 10.71 -13.61 -3.01
N PHE A 183 9.93 -13.06 -2.07
CA PHE A 183 8.87 -12.12 -2.43
C PHE A 183 9.41 -10.77 -2.87
N LEU A 184 10.50 -10.29 -2.24
CA LEU A 184 11.06 -8.99 -2.59
C LEU A 184 11.60 -8.98 -4.03
N PRO A 185 12.51 -9.89 -4.45
CA PRO A 185 12.97 -9.92 -5.84
C PRO A 185 11.84 -10.23 -6.81
N LEU A 186 10.92 -11.13 -6.46
CA LEU A 186 9.77 -11.46 -7.31
C LEU A 186 8.89 -10.23 -7.58
N THR A 187 8.65 -9.40 -6.56
CA THR A 187 7.88 -8.15 -6.70
C THR A 187 8.61 -7.13 -7.56
N PHE A 188 9.93 -6.99 -7.41
CA PHE A 188 10.72 -6.12 -8.27
C PHE A 188 10.71 -6.58 -9.72
N LEU A 189 10.95 -7.86 -9.97
CA LEU A 189 10.90 -8.45 -11.32
C LEU A 189 9.53 -8.24 -11.96
N PHE A 190 8.46 -8.49 -11.21
CA PHE A 190 7.10 -8.23 -11.68
C PHE A 190 6.88 -6.75 -12.02
N THR A 191 7.32 -5.84 -11.15
CA THR A 191 7.16 -4.39 -11.35
C THR A 191 7.90 -3.93 -12.60
N PHE A 192 9.15 -4.36 -12.78
CA PHE A 192 9.93 -4.05 -13.98
C PHE A 192 9.31 -4.64 -15.24
N ALA A 193 8.75 -5.85 -15.16
CA ALA A 193 8.02 -6.45 -16.28
C ALA A 193 6.77 -5.67 -16.69
N GLN A 194 6.21 -4.80 -15.82
CA GLN A 194 5.10 -3.93 -16.19
C GLN A 194 5.52 -2.65 -16.93
N ILE A 195 6.77 -2.21 -16.81
CA ILE A 195 7.25 -0.95 -17.42
C ILE A 195 6.93 -0.87 -18.92
N PRO A 196 7.23 -1.88 -19.75
CA PRO A 196 6.91 -1.81 -21.18
C PRO A 196 5.41 -1.69 -21.47
N MET A 197 4.57 -2.28 -20.61
CA MET A 197 3.12 -2.17 -20.72
C MET A 197 2.65 -0.77 -20.35
N LEU A 198 3.22 -0.16 -19.31
CA LEU A 198 2.91 1.22 -18.91
C LEU A 198 3.31 2.23 -19.99
N MET A 199 4.53 2.13 -20.53
CA MET A 199 5.02 2.99 -21.61
C MET A 199 4.13 2.92 -22.86
N ARG A 200 3.71 1.71 -23.25
CA ARG A 200 2.83 1.50 -24.42
C ARG A 200 1.40 2.03 -24.23
N ASN A 201 0.99 2.37 -23.02
CA ASN A 201 -0.38 2.75 -22.70
C ASN A 201 -0.47 4.15 -22.07
N GLY A 202 0.50 5.04 -22.32
CA GLY A 202 0.36 6.47 -22.03
C GLY A 202 1.55 7.12 -21.31
N MET A 203 2.43 6.37 -20.64
CA MET A 203 3.59 6.99 -19.95
C MET A 203 4.71 7.46 -20.88
N ALA A 204 4.66 7.14 -22.17
CA ALA A 204 5.67 7.56 -23.14
C ALA A 204 5.41 8.95 -23.76
N GLU A 205 4.23 9.54 -23.55
CA GLU A 205 3.89 10.85 -24.13
C GLU A 205 4.44 12.02 -23.29
N ASP A 206 4.65 11.82 -21.98
CA ASP A 206 5.22 12.85 -21.09
C ASP A 206 6.74 13.01 -21.27
N GLU A 207 7.49 11.95 -21.61
CA GLU A 207 8.94 12.06 -21.90
C GLU A 207 9.26 12.77 -23.23
N ALA A 208 8.30 12.78 -24.17
CA ALA A 208 8.46 13.41 -25.48
C ALA A 208 8.23 14.93 -25.44
N ASP A 209 7.48 15.44 -24.45
CA ASP A 209 7.22 16.88 -24.31
C ASP A 209 8.39 17.60 -23.58
N ASP A 210 9.03 16.91 -22.63
CA ASP A 210 10.19 17.47 -21.90
C ASP A 210 11.49 17.56 -22.73
N THR A 211 11.57 16.88 -23.88
CA THR A 211 12.78 16.86 -24.73
C THR A 211 12.73 17.82 -25.92
N VAL A 212 11.57 18.40 -26.24
CA VAL A 212 11.38 19.27 -27.42
C VAL A 212 11.45 20.78 -27.08
N GLY A 213 11.40 21.16 -25.80
CA GLY A 213 11.45 22.56 -25.36
C GLY A 213 12.84 23.23 -25.32
N ALA A 214 13.93 22.52 -25.63
CA ALA A 214 15.30 22.99 -25.38
C ALA A 214 16.14 23.33 -26.63
N ILE A 215 15.51 23.74 -27.74
CA ILE A 215 16.24 24.32 -28.89
C ILE A 215 15.65 25.71 -29.20
N PRO A 216 16.28 26.80 -28.74
CA PRO A 216 15.98 28.14 -29.22
C PRO A 216 16.36 28.24 -30.71
N PRO A 217 15.54 28.88 -31.56
CA PRO A 217 15.92 29.16 -32.94
C PRO A 217 17.04 30.21 -32.97
N GLU A 218 18.12 29.83 -33.67
CA GLU A 218 19.26 30.58 -34.25
C GLU A 218 19.71 31.91 -33.62
#